data_AF-A0A662ML49-F1
#
_entry.id   AF-A0A662ML49-F1
#
_cell.length_a   1.000
_cell.length_b   1.000
_cell.length_c   1.000
_cell.angle_alpha   90.00
_cell.angle_beta   90.00
_cell.angle_gamma   90.00
#
_symmetry.space_group_name_H-M   'P 1'
#
loop_
_entity.id
_entity.type
_entity.pdbx_description
1 polymer ?
#
loop_
_entity_poly.entity_id
_entity_poly.type
_entity_poly.pdbx_seq_one_letter_code
_entity_poly.pdbx_strand_id
1 'polypeptide(L)'
;MIDPEEMKFLKIMEIIKRAQNLIIKVRREGGDTRKAVELLSEATYALKLRDYDSALAYAKQCTLEIIRIKKELDLGRPLSV
;
A
#
# COMPACT_ATOMS: atom_id res chain seq x y z
N MET A 1 -5.26 -25.57 14.32
CA MET A 1 -6.22 -24.48 14.04
C MET A 1 -5.40 -23.20 14.08
N ILE A 2 -5.35 -22.44 12.98
CA ILE A 2 -4.59 -21.17 12.98
C ILE A 2 -5.38 -20.18 13.82
N ASP A 3 -4.69 -19.44 14.69
CA ASP A 3 -5.30 -18.43 15.53
C ASP A 3 -5.94 -17.31 14.67
N PRO A 4 -7.17 -16.84 14.96
CA PRO A 4 -7.81 -15.79 14.17
C PRO A 4 -7.01 -14.49 14.06
N GLU A 5 -6.24 -14.11 15.08
CA GLU A 5 -5.35 -12.94 15.02
C GLU A 5 -4.12 -13.20 14.16
N GLU A 6 -3.57 -14.40 14.22
CA GLU A 6 -2.48 -14.82 13.33
C GLU A 6 -2.92 -14.72 11.87
N MET A 7 -4.16 -15.13 11.55
CA MET A 7 -4.70 -15.01 10.20
C MET A 7 -4.90 -13.55 9.76
N LYS A 8 -5.35 -12.66 10.67
CA LYS A 8 -5.41 -11.21 10.40
C LYS A 8 -4.03 -10.63 10.13
N PHE A 9 -3.05 -10.99 10.96
CA PHE A 9 -1.67 -10.54 10.83
C PHE A 9 -1.08 -10.93 9.46
N LEU A 10 -1.19 -12.20 9.08
CA LEU A 10 -0.68 -12.71 7.81
C LEU A 10 -1.31 -11.98 6.61
N LYS A 11 -2.62 -11.77 6.66
CA LYS A 11 -3.37 -11.07 5.60
C LYS A 11 -2.93 -9.62 5.45
N ILE A 12 -2.81 -8.88 6.55
CA ILE A 12 -2.40 -7.47 6.51
C ILE A 12 -0.94 -7.35 6.06
N MET A 13 -0.06 -8.22 6.56
CA MET A 13 1.33 -8.27 6.13
C MET A 13 1.46 -8.53 4.62
N GLU A 14 0.64 -9.40 4.05
CA GLU A 14 0.62 -9.64 2.60
C GLU A 14 0.21 -8.38 1.82
N ILE A 15 -0.79 -7.64 2.30
CA ILE A 15 -1.22 -6.37 1.70
C ILE A 15 -0.07 -5.34 1.75
N ILE A 16 0.59 -5.19 2.90
CA ILE A 16 1.73 -4.28 3.08
C ILE A 16 2.86 -4.64 2.10
N LYS A 17 3.23 -5.92 1.98
CA LYS A 17 4.26 -6.38 1.04
C LYS A 17 3.89 -6.07 -0.42
N ARG A 18 2.63 -6.25 -0.80
CA ARG A 18 2.15 -5.90 -2.14
C ARG A 18 2.20 -4.39 -2.38
N ALA A 19 1.75 -3.60 -1.42
CA ALA A 19 1.80 -2.14 -1.51
C ALA A 19 3.24 -1.61 -1.63
N GLN A 20 4.19 -2.16 -0.88
CA GLN A 20 5.63 -1.86 -1.02
C GLN A 20 6.13 -2.07 -2.45
N ASN A 21 5.83 -3.23 -3.04
CA ASN A 21 6.25 -3.54 -4.41
C ASN A 21 5.62 -2.59 -5.43
N LEU A 22 4.35 -2.22 -5.24
CA LEU A 22 3.67 -1.29 -6.13
C LEU A 22 4.24 0.13 -6.02
N ILE A 23 4.53 0.61 -4.81
CA ILE A 23 5.20 1.92 -4.58
C ILE A 23 6.52 1.98 -5.33
N ILE A 24 7.34 0.93 -5.26
CA ILE A 24 8.61 0.87 -5.99
C ILE A 24 8.38 1.00 -7.50
N LYS A 25 7.35 0.33 -8.04
CA LYS A 25 7.02 0.41 -9.47
C LYS A 25 6.57 1.82 -9.86
N VAL A 26 5.58 2.39 -9.19
CA VAL A 26 5.08 3.73 -9.55
C VAL A 26 6.13 4.82 -9.34
N ARG A 27 7.04 4.67 -8.36
CA ARG A 27 8.17 5.58 -8.17
C ARG A 27 9.16 5.52 -9.32
N ARG A 28 9.49 4.32 -9.82
CA ARG A 28 10.35 4.16 -11.01
C ARG A 28 9.75 4.78 -12.26
N GLU A 29 8.43 4.82 -12.33
CA GLU A 29 7.67 5.45 -13.40
C GLU A 29 7.53 6.98 -13.25
N GLY A 30 8.10 7.57 -12.19
CA GLY A 30 8.10 9.01 -11.94
C GLY A 30 6.95 9.53 -11.07
N GLY A 31 6.14 8.63 -10.48
CA GLY A 31 5.04 9.02 -9.61
C GLY A 31 5.51 9.55 -8.25
N ASP A 32 4.78 10.53 -7.70
CA ASP A 32 5.02 11.00 -6.34
C ASP A 32 4.43 10.02 -5.31
N THR A 33 5.30 9.29 -4.64
CA THR A 33 4.91 8.25 -3.68
C THR A 33 5.00 8.67 -2.22
N ARG A 34 5.27 9.94 -1.90
CA ARG A 34 5.51 10.39 -0.50
C ARG A 34 4.38 9.97 0.44
N LYS A 35 3.15 10.31 0.08
CA LYS A 35 1.96 9.97 0.86
C LYS A 35 1.71 8.46 0.95
N ALA A 36 1.94 7.72 -0.15
CA ALA A 36 1.79 6.26 -0.13
C ALA A 36 2.80 5.60 0.82
N VAL A 37 4.03 6.12 0.92
CA VAL A 37 5.07 5.64 1.84
C VAL A 37 4.70 5.95 3.29
N GLU A 38 4.19 7.15 3.57
CA GLU A 38 3.70 7.52 4.92
C GLU A 38 2.59 6.57 5.38
N LEU A 39 1.55 6.38 4.56
CA LEU A 39 0.45 5.46 4.87
C LEU A 39 0.92 4.01 5.10
N LEU A 40 1.92 3.57 4.34
CA LEU A 40 2.50 2.23 4.50
C LEU A 40 3.30 2.09 5.80
N SER A 41 3.98 3.16 6.21
CA SER A 41 4.68 3.24 7.49
C SER A 41 3.68 3.13 8.65
N GLU A 42 2.59 3.90 8.60
CA GLU A 42 1.49 3.84 9.59
C GLU A 42 0.86 2.45 9.64
N ALA A 43 0.61 1.82 8.49
CA ALA A 43 0.09 0.45 8.43
C ALA A 43 1.04 -0.56 9.10
N THR A 44 2.34 -0.42 8.87
CA THR A 44 3.36 -1.29 9.45
C THR A 44 3.50 -1.07 10.96
N TYR A 45 3.41 0.18 11.41
CA TYR A 45 3.46 0.53 12.83
C TYR A 45 2.23 -0.03 13.58
N ALA A 46 1.02 0.21 13.07
CA ALA A 46 -0.20 -0.35 13.64
C ALA A 46 -0.18 -1.89 13.68
N LEU A 47 0.34 -2.54 12.64
CA LEU A 47 0.47 -4.01 12.61
C LEU A 47 1.41 -4.52 13.71
N LYS A 48 2.52 -3.81 13.99
CA LYS A 48 3.44 -4.15 15.09
C LYS A 48 2.78 -4.03 16.46
N LEU A 49 1.87 -3.07 16.61
CA LEU A 49 1.07 -2.88 17.83
C LEU A 49 -0.11 -3.85 17.94
N ARG A 50 -0.30 -4.75 16.96
CA ARG A 50 -1.48 -5.63 16.82
C ARG A 50 -2.80 -4.87 16.70
N ASP A 51 -2.76 -3.58 16.33
CA ASP A 51 -3.94 -2.83 15.94
C ASP A 51 -4.28 -3.17 14.48
N TYR A 52 -4.98 -4.29 14.31
CA TYR A 52 -5.31 -4.85 13.00
C TYR A 52 -6.29 -3.96 12.22
N ASP A 53 -7.18 -3.24 12.90
CA ASP A 53 -8.17 -2.39 12.26
C ASP A 53 -7.51 -1.15 11.66
N SER A 54 -6.65 -0.46 12.43
CA SER A 54 -5.87 0.66 11.92
C SER A 54 -4.87 0.21 10.83
N ALA A 55 -4.19 -0.93 11.04
CA ALA A 55 -3.24 -1.44 10.05
C ALA A 55 -3.91 -1.73 8.71
N LEU A 56 -5.10 -2.35 8.73
CA LEU A 56 -5.87 -2.61 7.52
C LEU A 56 -6.37 -1.31 6.88
N ALA A 57 -6.83 -0.34 7.68
CA ALA A 57 -7.29 0.95 7.17
C ALA A 57 -6.18 1.71 6.44
N TYR A 58 -4.99 1.82 7.05
CA TYR A 58 -3.83 2.46 6.45
C TYR A 58 -3.35 1.72 5.20
N ALA A 59 -3.31 0.38 5.23
CA ALA A 59 -2.91 -0.42 4.06
C ALA A 59 -3.87 -0.24 2.86
N LYS A 60 -5.18 -0.13 3.12
CA LYS A 60 -6.19 0.18 2.09
C LYS A 60 -6.00 1.60 1.54
N GLN A 61 -5.82 2.59 2.40
CA GLN A 61 -5.57 3.97 1.98
C GLN A 61 -4.29 4.08 1.13
N CYS A 62 -3.22 3.40 1.53
CA CYS A 62 -1.98 3.29 0.77
C CYS A 62 -2.24 2.72 -0.63
N THR A 63 -3.03 1.65 -0.73
CA THR A 63 -3.39 1.04 -2.02
C THR A 63 -4.19 1.99 -2.91
N LEU A 64 -5.15 2.74 -2.35
CA LEU A 64 -5.92 3.73 -3.09
C LEU A 64 -5.04 4.87 -3.61
N GLU A 65 -4.08 5.34 -2.80
CA GLU A 65 -3.14 6.37 -3.20
C GLU A 65 -2.25 5.89 -4.37
N ILE A 66 -1.75 4.65 -4.31
CA ILE A 66 -0.99 4.03 -5.41
C ILE A 66 -1.82 3.98 -6.71
N ILE A 67 -3.10 3.58 -6.62
CA ILE A 67 -4.00 3.54 -7.78
C ILE A 67 -4.19 4.94 -8.37
N ARG A 68 -4.37 5.94 -7.51
CA ARG A 68 -4.47 7.34 -7.93
C ARG A 68 -3.21 7.78 -8.68
N ILE A 69 -2.02 7.58 -8.10
CA ILE A 69 -0.74 7.94 -8.72
C ILE A 69 -0.57 7.25 -10.07
N LYS A 70 -0.89 5.95 -10.14
CA LYS A 70 -0.78 5.19 -11.38
C LYS A 70 -1.70 5.76 -12.47
N LYS A 71 -2.94 6.12 -12.11
CA LYS A 71 -3.88 6.77 -13.04
C LYS A 71 -3.37 8.13 -13.52
N GLU A 72 -2.79 8.94 -12.64
CA GLU A 72 -2.18 10.23 -13.01
C GLU A 72 -1.02 10.03 -14.00
N LEU A 73 -0.16 9.04 -13.77
CA LEU A 73 0.93 8.68 -14.68
C LEU A 73 0.43 8.20 -16.05
N ASP A 74 -0.61 7.36 -16.07
CA ASP A 74 -1.15 6.81 -17.31
C ASP A 74 -1.87 7.88 -18.14
N LEU A 75 -2.53 8.85 -17.51
CA LEU A 75 -3.14 10.00 -18.19
C LEU A 75 -2.11 11.02 -18.70
N GLY A 76 -0.96 11.13 -18.04
CA GLY A 76 0.13 12.02 -18.43
C GLY A 76 1.02 11.45 -19.55
N ARG A 77 0.93 10.15 -19.85
CA ARG A 77 1.62 9.56 -21.00
C ARG A 77 0.77 9.73 -22.26
N PRO A 78 1.27 10.39 -23.32
CA PRO A 78 0.62 10.27 -24.61
C PRO A 78 0.61 8.78 -24.98
N LEU A 79 -0.55 8.27 -25.40
CA LEU A 79 -0.63 6.96 -26.05
C LEU A 79 0.34 7.02 -27.22
N SER A 80 1.47 6.32 -27.11
CA SER A 80 2.33 6.07 -28.25
C SER A 80 1.52 5.17 -29.19
N VAL A 81 0.84 5.80 -30.16
CA VAL A 81 0.19 5.15 -31.30
C VAL A 81 1.26 4.58 -32.22
#